data_AF-A0A077NT81-F1
#
_entry.id   AF-A0A077NT81-F1
#
_cell.length_a   1.000
_cell.length_b   1.000
_cell.length_c   1.000
_cell.angle_alpha   90.00
_cell.angle_beta   90.00
_cell.angle_gamma   90.00
#
_symmetry.space_group_name_H-M   'P 1'
#
loop_
_entity.id
_entity.type
_entity.pdbx_description
1 polymer ?
#
loop_
_entity_poly.entity_id
_entity_poly.type
_entity_poly.pdbx_seq_one_letter_code
_entity_poly.pdbx_strand_id
1 'polypeptide(L)'
;MDDLDNLDDIDKAKCIVSVLEDSYIFYWKYDYKTINTHLTREAAERFIARKQHDYGELSVYVESFYWCWEMRTLIEGVLTRKIKYTGDGNDK
;
A
#
# COMPACT_ATOMS: atom_id res chain seq x y z
N MET A 1 17.55 21.07 34.15
CA MET A 1 16.98 19.77 33.73
C MET A 1 15.93 20.19 32.74
N ASP A 2 16.25 20.16 31.44
CA ASP A 2 15.25 20.52 30.43
C ASP A 2 14.02 19.65 30.66
N ASP A 3 12.86 20.28 30.76
CA ASP A 3 11.61 19.57 31.02
C ASP A 3 11.44 18.51 29.93
N LEU A 4 11.50 17.23 30.31
CA LEU A 4 11.37 16.09 29.41
C LEU A 4 10.12 16.21 28.52
N ASP A 5 9.11 16.91 29.01
CA ASP A 5 7.86 17.16 28.31
C ASP A 5 7.98 18.09 27.09
N ASN A 6 8.99 18.96 27.03
CA ASN A 6 9.20 19.93 25.95
C ASN A 6 10.12 19.42 24.81
N LEU A 7 10.68 18.22 24.94
CA LEU A 7 11.51 17.60 23.90
C LEU A 7 10.65 16.88 22.83
N ASP A 8 11.22 16.64 21.65
CA ASP A 8 10.60 15.77 20.65
C ASP A 8 10.70 14.30 21.09
N ASP A 9 9.81 13.43 20.59
CA ASP A 9 9.76 12.00 20.94
C ASP A 9 11.12 11.28 20.74
N ILE A 10 11.88 11.67 19.71
CA ILE A 10 13.21 11.13 19.42
C ILE A 10 14.21 11.56 20.50
N ASP A 11 14.23 12.85 20.86
CA ASP A 11 15.16 13.33 21.89
C ASP A 11 14.80 12.81 23.29
N LYS A 12 13.51 12.62 23.60
CA LYS A 12 13.06 11.90 24.81
C LYS A 12 13.58 10.46 24.79
N ALA A 13 13.46 9.75 23.67
CA ALA A 13 13.95 8.38 23.53
C ALA A 13 15.47 8.29 23.72
N LYS A 14 16.24 9.25 23.19
CA LYS A 14 17.70 9.33 23.41
C LYS A 14 18.06 9.54 24.88
N CYS A 15 17.34 10.41 25.59
CA CYS A 15 17.53 10.61 27.02
C CYS A 15 17.20 9.37 27.86
N ILE A 16 16.19 8.59 27.45
CA ILE A 16 15.86 7.33 28.14
C ILE A 16 16.97 6.30 27.89
N VAL A 17 17.46 6.22 26.65
CA VAL A 17 18.52 5.27 26.27
C VAL A 17 19.87 5.59 26.89
N SER A 18 20.15 6.85 27.21
CA SER A 18 21.37 7.23 27.92
C SER A 18 21.36 6.89 29.41
N VAL A 19 20.19 6.60 30.00
CA VAL A 19 20.03 6.29 31.44
C VAL A 19 19.85 4.79 31.69
N LEU A 20 19.15 4.09 30.79
CA LEU A 20 18.90 2.65 30.89
C LEU A 20 19.86 1.86 29.99
N GLU A 21 20.85 1.23 30.60
CA GLU A 21 21.65 0.18 29.94
C GLU A 21 20.69 -0.95 29.49
N ASP A 22 20.87 -1.48 28.27
CA ASP A 22 20.01 -2.44 27.55
C ASP A 22 18.68 -1.92 26.96
N SER A 23 18.54 -0.61 26.76
CA SER A 23 17.41 -0.05 26.01
C SER A 23 17.78 0.30 24.55
N TYR A 24 16.81 0.12 23.63
CA TYR A 24 17.01 0.32 22.19
C TYR A 24 15.90 1.20 21.60
N ILE A 25 16.26 2.07 20.67
CA ILE A 25 15.31 2.85 19.89
C ILE A 25 14.87 2.03 18.68
N PHE A 26 13.58 1.72 18.61
CA PHE A 26 12.98 1.04 17.45
C PHE A 26 12.31 2.05 16.53
N TYR A 27 12.68 2.01 15.25
CA TYR A 27 12.00 2.74 14.19
C TYR A 27 11.05 1.78 13.47
N TRP A 28 9.82 2.22 13.26
CA TRP A 28 8.85 1.48 12.46
C TRP A 28 8.14 2.43 11.49
N LYS A 29 7.73 1.90 10.35
CA LYS A 29 6.99 2.64 9.32
C LYS A 29 5.97 1.71 8.70
N TYR A 30 4.73 2.18 8.55
CA TYR A 30 3.77 1.50 7.68
C TYR A 30 4.09 1.80 6.22
N ASP A 31 4.24 0.75 5.43
CA ASP A 31 4.35 0.84 3.98
C ASP A 31 3.19 0.08 3.35
N TYR A 32 2.32 0.81 2.65
CA TYR A 32 1.14 0.24 2.01
C TYR A 32 1.46 0.01 0.53
N LYS A 33 1.21 -1.21 0.06
CA LYS A 33 1.43 -1.57 -1.34
C LYS A 33 0.14 -2.04 -1.99
N THR A 34 -0.15 -1.49 -3.15
CA THR A 34 -1.25 -1.93 -4.02
C THR A 34 -0.98 -3.36 -4.51
N ILE A 35 -1.87 -4.29 -4.20
CA ILE A 35 -1.79 -5.69 -4.67
C ILE A 35 -2.65 -5.91 -5.93
N ASN A 36 -3.85 -5.35 -5.97
CA ASN A 36 -4.78 -5.47 -7.10
C ASN A 36 -5.76 -4.28 -7.10
N THR A 37 -6.11 -3.78 -8.28
CA THR A 37 -7.01 -2.63 -8.47
C THR A 37 -8.31 -2.96 -9.23
N HIS A 38 -8.47 -4.18 -9.74
CA HIS A 38 -9.55 -4.54 -10.67
C HIS A 38 -10.66 -5.38 -10.03
N LEU A 39 -10.69 -5.49 -8.70
CA LEU A 39 -11.70 -6.27 -7.98
C LEU A 39 -12.87 -5.38 -7.56
N THR A 40 -14.09 -5.91 -7.69
CA THR A 40 -15.23 -5.36 -6.95
C THR A 40 -14.97 -5.53 -5.46
N ARG A 41 -15.60 -4.70 -4.63
CA ARG A 41 -15.45 -4.77 -3.17
C ARG A 41 -15.66 -6.19 -2.63
N GLU A 42 -16.76 -6.84 -3.03
CA GLU A 42 -17.06 -8.21 -2.59
C GLU A 42 -16.01 -9.22 -3.07
N ALA A 43 -15.47 -9.05 -4.28
CA ALA A 43 -14.43 -9.93 -4.80
C ALA A 43 -13.11 -9.73 -4.05
N ALA A 44 -12.79 -8.49 -3.66
CA ALA A 44 -11.63 -8.17 -2.83
C ALA A 44 -11.77 -8.78 -1.43
N GLU A 45 -12.93 -8.67 -0.79
CA GLU A 45 -13.20 -9.28 0.52
C GLU A 45 -13.07 -10.82 0.46
N ARG A 46 -13.60 -11.45 -0.60
CA ARG A 46 -13.41 -12.90 -0.84
C ARG A 46 -11.94 -13.27 -1.07
N PHE A 47 -11.19 -12.43 -1.78
CA PHE A 47 -9.76 -12.63 -2.01
C PHE A 47 -8.98 -12.58 -0.69
N ILE A 48 -9.24 -11.56 0.14
CA ILE A 48 -8.62 -11.41 1.46
C ILE A 48 -8.88 -12.65 2.30
N ALA A 49 -10.14 -13.10 2.41
CA ALA A 49 -10.49 -14.30 3.18
C ALA A 49 -9.75 -15.56 2.69
N ARG A 50 -9.58 -15.71 1.37
CA ARG A 50 -8.92 -16.88 0.77
C ARG A 50 -7.40 -16.84 0.89
N LYS A 51 -6.80 -15.64 0.90
CA LYS A 51 -5.35 -15.41 0.79
C LYS A 51 -4.73 -14.78 2.04
N GLN A 52 -5.47 -14.69 3.14
CA GLN A 52 -4.97 -14.19 4.43
C GLN A 52 -3.74 -14.92 4.98
N HIS A 53 -3.43 -16.13 4.49
CA HIS A 53 -2.24 -16.87 4.91
C HIS A 53 -0.99 -16.52 4.11
N ASP A 54 -1.15 -16.00 2.89
CA ASP A 54 -0.04 -15.65 1.98
C ASP A 54 0.41 -14.20 2.17
N TYR A 55 -0.47 -13.34 2.67
CA TYR A 55 -0.25 -11.91 2.83
C TYR A 55 -0.43 -11.50 4.29
N GLY A 56 0.19 -10.38 4.68
CA GLY A 56 -0.09 -9.73 5.96
C GLY A 56 -1.47 -9.07 5.98
N GLU A 57 -1.62 -8.01 6.77
CA GLU A 57 -2.88 -7.26 6.83
C GLU A 57 -3.22 -6.65 5.46
N LEU A 58 -4.35 -7.09 4.89
CA LEU A 58 -4.87 -6.59 3.61
C LEU A 58 -6.12 -5.75 3.87
N SER A 59 -6.16 -4.56 3.27
CA SER A 59 -7.27 -3.63 3.37
C SER A 59 -7.85 -3.31 1.99
N VAL A 60 -9.17 -3.19 1.90
CA VAL A 60 -9.85 -2.74 0.68
C VAL A 60 -9.91 -1.23 0.69
N TYR A 61 -9.40 -0.60 -0.37
CA TYR A 61 -9.48 0.85 -0.57
C TYR A 61 -9.95 1.16 -1.98
N VAL A 62 -10.45 2.38 -2.17
CA VAL A 62 -10.85 2.89 -3.48
C VAL A 62 -9.72 3.76 -4.01
N GLU A 63 -9.19 3.40 -5.18
CA GLU A 63 -8.22 4.20 -5.90
C GLU A 63 -8.89 4.81 -7.14
N SER A 64 -8.55 6.05 -7.47
CA SER A 64 -8.95 6.60 -8.76
C SER A 64 -8.20 5.87 -9.88
N PHE A 65 -8.94 5.50 -10.93
CA PHE A 65 -8.38 4.91 -12.16
C PHE A 65 -7.20 5.71 -12.74
N TYR A 66 -7.13 7.00 -12.47
CA TYR A 66 -6.03 7.87 -12.92
C TYR A 66 -4.68 7.57 -12.23
N TRP A 67 -4.71 7.19 -10.95
CA TRP A 67 -3.50 6.92 -10.16
C TRP A 67 -3.01 5.48 -10.28
N CYS A 68 -3.90 4.57 -10.71
CA CYS A 68 -3.57 3.17 -10.97
C CYS A 68 -2.57 3.04 -12.14
N TRP A 69 -1.37 2.54 -11.82
CA TRP A 69 -0.31 2.36 -12.81
C TRP A 69 -0.66 1.33 -13.89
N GLU A 70 -1.37 0.24 -13.54
CA GLU A 70 -1.77 -0.84 -14.45
C GLU A 70 -2.67 -0.29 -15.58
N MET A 71 -3.65 0.55 -15.19
CA MET A 71 -4.56 1.20 -16.13
C MET A 71 -3.85 2.23 -16.99
N ARG A 72 -2.88 2.95 -16.41
CA ARG A 72 -2.07 3.90 -17.17
C ARG A 72 -1.23 3.20 -18.24
N THR A 73 -0.65 2.04 -17.92
CA THR A 73 0.04 1.17 -18.90
C THR A 73 -0.91 0.69 -20.00
N LEU A 74 -2.15 0.32 -19.65
CA LEU A 74 -3.16 -0.07 -20.63
C LEU A 74 -3.51 1.09 -21.59
N ILE A 75 -3.77 2.28 -21.04
CA ILE A 75 -4.05 3.50 -21.82
C ILE A 75 -2.89 3.82 -22.76
N GLU A 76 -1.65 3.79 -22.26
CA GLU A 76 -0.45 4.00 -23.08
C GLU A 76 -0.33 2.93 -24.18
N GLY A 77 -0.63 1.68 -23.88
CA GLY A 77 -0.66 0.59 -24.86
C GLY A 77 -1.68 0.81 -25.98
N VAL A 78 -2.86 1.33 -25.64
CA VAL A 78 -3.91 1.70 -26.61
C VAL A 78 -3.48 2.90 -27.45
N LEU A 79 -2.95 3.96 -26.82
CA LEU A 79 -2.48 5.17 -27.52
C LEU A 79 -1.30 4.87 -28.46
N THR A 80 -0.39 3.99 -28.06
CA THR A 80 0.75 3.56 -28.87
C THR A 80 0.40 2.48 -29.90
N ARG A 81 -0.87 2.05 -29.97
CA ARG A 81 -1.35 0.95 -30.83
C ARG A 81 -0.67 -0.40 -30.61
N LYS A 82 0.01 -0.59 -29.47
CA LYS A 82 0.52 -1.90 -29.06
C LYS A 82 -0.59 -2.84 -28.63
N ILE A 83 -1.67 -2.27 -28.09
CA ILE A 83 -2.89 -2.97 -27.69
C ILE A 83 -4.00 -2.51 -28.63
N LYS A 84 -4.73 -3.46 -29.23
CA LYS A 84 -5.89 -3.19 -30.09
C LYS A 84 -7.05 -4.06 -29.65
N TYR A 85 -8.23 -3.45 -29.50
CA TYR A 85 -9.46 -4.19 -29.30
C TYR A 85 -9.83 -4.93 -30.60
N THR A 86 -9.98 -6.25 -30.52
CA THR A 86 -10.31 -7.10 -31.67
C THR A 86 -11.80 -7.44 -31.78
N GLY A 87 -12.62 -7.01 -30.81
CA GLY A 87 -14.03 -7.38 -30.74
C GLY A 87 -14.24 -8.81 -30.23
N ASP A 88 -15.44 -9.08 -29.71
CA ASP A 88 -15.96 -10.43 -29.63
C ASP A 88 -16.50 -10.76 -31.03
N GLY A 89 -16.07 -11.87 -31.64
CA GLY A 89 -16.41 -12.23 -33.02
C GLY A 89 -17.89 -12.52 -33.33
N ASN A 90 -18.82 -11.93 -32.56
CA ASN A 90 -20.27 -12.04 -32.68
C ASN A 90 -20.93 -10.93 -33.53
N ASP A 91 -20.15 -10.05 -34.15
CA ASP A 91 -20.67 -9.09 -35.15
C ASP A 91 -20.74 -9.73 -36.57
N LYS A 92 -21.51 -10.82 -36.70
CA LYS A 92 -21.97 -11.37 -37.99
C LYS A 92 -23.41 -11.83 -37.93
#